data_AF-A0A8S1V5W3-F1
#
_entry.id   AF-A0A8S1V5W3-F1
#
_cell.length_a   1.000
_cell.length_b   1.000
_cell.length_c   1.000
_cell.angle_alpha   90.00
_cell.angle_beta   90.00
_cell.angle_gamma   90.00
#
_symmetry.space_group_name_H-M   'P 1'
#
loop_
_entity.id
_entity.type
_entity.pdbx_description
1 polymer ?
#
loop_
_entity_poly.entity_id
_entity_poly.type
_entity_poly.pdbx_seq_one_letter_code
_entity_poly.pdbx_strand_id
1 'polypeptide(L)'
;MDHHCPWVNNCVGLKNHRYFCQFNFYALLCMIQCTLFISYDLFVNDRLVLQELTKNQQFILTICDVTCLSLVLVMGFLLGFHIYHIAQNITTVEYHINEIKANNPFRKPRIIDNFKEVFGPEIKYWFLPLGNVEKSAFPRTDLFEV
;
A
#
# COMPACT_ATOMS: atom_id res chain seq x y z
N MET A 1 -4.88 -15.35 6.69
CA MET A 1 -3.66 -14.86 6.01
C MET A 1 -4.11 -14.07 4.80
N ASP A 2 -3.43 -12.98 4.43
CA ASP A 2 -3.76 -12.24 3.21
C ASP A 2 -2.98 -12.77 2.00
N HIS A 3 -1.65 -12.74 2.06
CA HIS A 3 -0.76 -13.33 1.06
C HIS A 3 0.66 -13.49 1.61
N HIS A 4 1.52 -14.22 0.90
CA HIS A 4 2.96 -14.19 1.15
C HIS A 4 3.59 -13.15 0.23
N CYS A 5 4.27 -12.15 0.81
CA CYS A 5 4.87 -11.07 0.05
C CYS A 5 6.40 -11.26 0.02
N PRO A 6 6.99 -11.62 -1.13
CA PRO A 6 8.42 -11.84 -1.23
C PRO A 6 9.22 -10.53 -1.01
N TRP A 7 8.63 -9.38 -1.33
CA TRP A 7 9.27 -8.06 -1.22
C TRP A 7 9.55 -7.63 0.22
N VAL A 8 8.77 -8.14 1.18
CA VAL A 8 9.01 -7.93 2.62
C VAL A 8 9.50 -9.21 3.31
N ASN A 9 9.79 -10.25 2.53
CA ASN A 9 10.20 -11.58 2.99
C ASN A 9 9.34 -12.11 4.16
N ASN A 10 8.03 -11.90 4.08
CA ASN A 10 7.12 -12.23 5.17
C ASN A 10 5.68 -12.43 4.66
N CYS A 11 4.88 -13.16 5.44
CA CYS A 11 3.45 -13.23 5.23
C CYS A 11 2.78 -11.93 5.68
N VAL A 12 1.84 -11.43 4.88
CA VAL A 12 0.95 -10.33 5.22
C VAL A 12 -0.36 -10.92 5.74
N GLY A 13 -0.83 -10.42 6.89
CA GLY A 13 -2.05 -10.90 7.53
C GLY A 13 -2.41 -10.04 8.74
N LEU A 14 -3.25 -10.57 9.62
CA LEU A 14 -3.87 -9.79 10.71
C LEU A 14 -2.88 -8.95 11.54
N LYS A 15 -1.72 -9.50 11.88
CA LYS A 15 -0.75 -8.85 12.77
C LYS A 15 0.08 -7.75 12.10
N ASN A 16 0.11 -7.68 10.76
CA ASN A 16 0.98 -6.75 10.03
C ASN A 16 0.34 -6.09 8.79
N HIS A 17 -0.94 -6.35 8.50
CA HIS A 17 -1.64 -5.77 7.35
C HIS A 17 -1.62 -4.23 7.41
N ARG A 18 -1.81 -3.66 8.60
CA ARG A 18 -1.67 -2.23 8.85
C ARG A 18 -0.31 -1.68 8.41
N TYR A 19 0.78 -2.32 8.88
CA TYR A 19 2.14 -1.88 8.57
C TYR A 19 2.45 -2.06 7.08
N PHE A 20 1.91 -3.10 6.45
CA PHE A 20 2.03 -3.28 5.01
C PHE A 20 1.33 -2.15 4.23
N CYS A 21 0.11 -1.75 4.59
CA CYS A 21 -0.56 -0.61 3.96
C CYS A 21 0.19 0.71 4.17
N GLN A 22 0.70 0.95 5.39
CA GLN A 22 1.53 2.12 5.70
C GLN A 22 2.82 2.13 4.87
N PHE A 23 3.51 0.99 4.77
CA PHE A 23 4.70 0.84 3.93
C PHE A 23 4.40 1.22 2.47
N ASN A 24 3.33 0.68 1.88
CA ASN A 24 2.93 1.01 0.51
C ASN A 24 2.60 2.49 0.32
N PHE A 25 1.88 3.09 1.28
CA PHE A 25 1.55 4.51 1.26
C PHE A 25 2.80 5.40 1.30
N TYR A 26 3.72 5.15 2.23
CA TYR A 26 4.94 5.94 2.35
C TYR A 26 5.93 5.70 1.21
N ALA A 27 6.01 4.48 0.70
CA ALA A 27 6.80 4.18 -0.50
C ALA A 27 6.25 4.97 -1.71
N LEU A 28 4.93 4.98 -1.91
CA LEU A 28 4.28 5.73 -2.98
C LEU A 28 4.57 7.24 -2.87
N LEU A 29 4.41 7.83 -1.68
CA LEU A 29 4.71 9.25 -1.46
C LEU A 29 6.18 9.58 -1.75
N CYS A 30 7.11 8.72 -1.32
CA CYS A 30 8.53 8.88 -1.60
C CYS A 30 8.82 8.86 -3.10
N MET A 31 8.24 7.91 -3.83
CA MET A 31 8.44 7.80 -5.28
C MET A 31 7.82 8.98 -6.05
N ILE A 32 6.64 9.45 -5.65
CA ILE A 32 6.02 10.67 -6.22
C ILE A 32 6.94 11.87 -6.00
N GLN A 33 7.47 12.03 -4.78
CA GLN A 33 8.37 13.14 -4.47
C GLN A 33 9.66 13.10 -5.30
N CYS A 34 10.26 11.92 -5.45
CA CYS A 34 11.44 11.73 -6.29
C CYS A 34 11.16 12.06 -7.75
N THR A 35 10.08 11.53 -8.33
CA THR A 35 9.69 11.83 -9.72
C THR A 35 9.44 13.33 -9.90
N LEU A 36 8.71 13.98 -9.00
CA LEU A 36 8.45 15.43 -9.12
C LEU A 36 9.74 16.24 -9.12
N PHE A 37 10.70 15.93 -8.25
CA PHE A 37 11.97 16.65 -8.22
C PHE A 37 12.84 16.38 -9.44
N ILE A 38 13.03 15.11 -9.82
CA ILE A 38 13.88 14.76 -10.96
C ILE A 38 13.26 15.27 -12.27
N SER A 39 11.97 15.05 -12.48
CA SER A 39 11.25 15.55 -13.66
C SER A 39 11.24 17.09 -13.72
N TYR A 40 11.05 17.77 -12.60
CA TYR A 40 11.12 19.24 -12.56
C TYR A 40 12.51 19.72 -12.98
N ASP A 41 13.56 19.12 -12.43
CA ASP A 41 14.93 19.50 -12.77
C ASP A 41 15.32 19.17 -14.20
N LEU A 42 14.86 18.04 -14.76
CA LEU A 42 15.19 17.61 -16.13
C LEU A 42 14.40 18.35 -17.23
N PHE A 43 13.12 18.66 -17.00
CA PHE A 43 12.20 19.07 -18.08
C PHE A 43 11.63 20.47 -17.93
N VAL A 44 11.63 21.06 -16.73
CA VAL A 44 10.97 22.35 -16.47
C VAL A 44 11.99 23.42 -16.09
N ASN A 45 12.94 23.04 -15.25
CA ASN A 45 13.92 23.93 -14.67
C ASN A 45 15.12 24.08 -15.62
N ASP A 46 15.12 25.12 -16.47
CA ASP A 46 16.22 25.47 -17.39
C ASP A 46 17.43 26.07 -16.63
N ARG A 47 17.75 25.52 -15.45
CA ARG A 47 18.81 26.02 -14.56
C ARG A 47 20.16 25.42 -14.89
N LEU A 48 21.19 26.23 -14.59
CA LEU A 48 22.63 25.94 -14.59
C LEU A 48 23.01 24.54 -14.06
N VAL A 49 22.23 23.97 -13.13
CA VAL A 49 22.46 22.62 -12.58
C VAL A 49 22.53 21.56 -13.69
N LEU A 50 21.60 21.57 -14.65
CA LEU A 50 21.65 20.61 -15.78
C LEU A 50 22.86 20.85 -16.70
N GLN A 51 23.31 22.09 -16.82
CA GLN A 51 24.48 22.45 -17.62
C GLN A 51 25.80 22.00 -16.96
N GLU A 52 25.81 21.85 -15.63
CA GLU A 52 26.95 21.29 -14.88
C GLU A 52 26.98 19.75 -14.89
N LEU A 53 25.87 19.09 -15.23
CA LEU A 53 25.82 17.63 -15.31
C LEU A 53 26.45 17.12 -16.61
N THR A 54 27.27 16.08 -16.46
CA THR A 54 27.72 15.27 -17.59
C THR A 54 26.54 14.53 -18.24
N LYS A 55 26.67 14.19 -19.53
CA LYS A 55 25.66 13.39 -20.24
C LYS A 55 25.36 12.05 -19.54
N ASN A 56 26.37 11.45 -18.90
CA ASN A 56 26.20 10.22 -18.14
C ASN A 56 25.32 10.43 -16.90
N GLN A 57 25.50 11.54 -16.18
CA GLN A 57 24.65 11.88 -15.03
C GLN A 57 23.21 12.16 -15.45
N GLN A 58 23.00 12.91 -16.54
CA GLN A 58 21.66 13.14 -17.09
C GLN A 58 20.98 11.81 -17.48
N PHE A 59 21.72 10.91 -18.14
CA PHE A 59 21.19 9.59 -18.49
C PHE A 59 20.79 8.76 -17.26
N ILE A 60 21.63 8.75 -16.21
CA ILE A 60 21.32 8.08 -14.94
C ILE A 60 20.06 8.68 -14.30
N LEU A 61 19.95 10.01 -14.23
CA LEU A 61 18.77 10.68 -13.68
C LEU A 61 17.50 10.35 -14.47
N THR A 62 17.57 10.30 -15.80
CA THR A 62 16.44 9.89 -16.64
C THR A 62 16.02 8.44 -16.36
N ILE A 63 16.97 7.51 -16.19
CA ILE A 63 16.65 6.13 -15.80
C ILE A 63 16.00 6.09 -14.42
N CYS A 64 16.55 6.83 -13.45
CA CYS A 64 15.97 6.93 -12.11
C CYS A 64 14.54 7.47 -12.14
N ASP A 65 14.27 8.51 -12.93
CA ASP A 65 12.94 9.12 -13.07
C ASP A 65 11.93 8.14 -13.68
N VAL A 66 12.29 7.48 -14.79
CA VAL A 66 11.45 6.44 -15.42
C VAL A 66 11.18 5.28 -14.47
N THR A 67 12.19 4.87 -13.69
CA THR A 67 12.04 3.80 -12.69
C THR A 67 11.09 4.24 -11.58
N CYS A 68 11.26 5.45 -11.03
CA CYS A 68 10.35 5.99 -10.01
C CYS A 68 8.91 6.09 -10.53
N LEU A 69 8.72 6.58 -11.76
CA LEU A 69 7.40 6.69 -12.38
C LEU A 69 6.71 5.32 -12.53
N SER A 70 7.44 4.29 -12.98
CA SER A 70 6.89 2.94 -13.07
C SER A 70 6.52 2.37 -11.70
N LEU A 71 7.32 2.64 -10.67
CA LEU A 71 7.03 2.26 -9.30
C LEU A 71 5.82 3.01 -8.71
N VAL A 72 5.62 4.29 -9.05
CA VAL A 72 4.41 5.06 -8.66
C VAL A 72 3.16 4.36 -9.18
N LEU A 73 3.17 3.92 -10.44
CA LEU A 73 2.02 3.22 -11.04
C LEU A 73 1.76 1.88 -10.34
N VAL A 74 2.79 1.07 -10.14
CA VAL A 74 2.67 -0.27 -9.52
C VAL A 74 2.25 -0.15 -8.06
N MET A 75 2.93 0.68 -7.26
CA MET A 75 2.60 0.87 -5.85
C MET A 75 1.23 1.54 -5.67
N GLY A 76 0.88 2.48 -6.57
CA GLY A 76 -0.43 3.13 -6.58
C GLY A 76 -1.57 2.13 -6.81
N PHE A 77 -1.40 1.24 -7.81
CA PHE A 77 -2.35 0.16 -8.06
C PHE A 77 -2.46 -0.80 -6.86
N LEU A 78 -1.32 -1.24 -6.31
CA LEU A 78 -1.28 -2.17 -5.18
C LEU A 78 -1.95 -1.56 -3.94
N LEU A 79 -1.65 -0.31 -3.60
CA LEU A 79 -2.29 0.39 -2.49
C LEU A 79 -3.80 0.55 -2.73
N GLY A 80 -4.22 0.94 -3.94
CA GLY A 80 -5.62 1.05 -4.31
C GLY A 80 -6.37 -0.28 -4.19
N PHE A 81 -5.74 -1.37 -4.59
CA PHE A 81 -6.27 -2.73 -4.45
C PHE A 81 -6.48 -3.12 -2.98
N HIS A 82 -5.49 -2.87 -2.12
CA HIS A 82 -5.64 -3.11 -0.68
C HIS A 82 -6.69 -2.20 -0.03
N ILE A 83 -6.78 -0.92 -0.41
CA ILE A 83 -7.83 0.00 0.05
C ILE A 83 -9.21 -0.54 -0.31
N TYR A 84 -9.39 -1.03 -1.54
CA TYR A 84 -10.64 -1.65 -1.98
C TYR A 84 -10.98 -2.91 -1.16
N HIS A 85 -10.01 -3.81 -0.95
CA HIS A 85 -10.19 -5.02 -0.15
C HIS A 85 -10.55 -4.71 1.31
N ILE A 86 -9.88 -3.73 1.93
CA ILE A 86 -10.22 -3.26 3.27
C ILE A 86 -11.64 -2.67 3.29
N ALA A 87 -12.02 -1.89 2.28
CA ALA A 87 -13.38 -1.35 2.19
C ALA A 87 -14.47 -2.42 2.07
N GLN A 88 -14.15 -3.59 1.51
CA GLN A 88 -15.04 -4.75 1.44
C GLN A 88 -14.88 -5.71 2.63
N ASN A 89 -13.89 -5.52 3.50
CA ASN A 89 -13.51 -6.46 4.56
C ASN A 89 -13.22 -7.89 4.05
N ILE A 90 -12.47 -7.98 2.95
CA ILE A 90 -12.01 -9.25 2.38
C ILE A 90 -10.49 -9.28 2.33
N THR A 91 -9.91 -10.46 2.53
CA THR A 91 -8.51 -10.71 2.23
C THR A 91 -8.32 -11.00 0.74
N THR A 92 -7.08 -10.95 0.26
CA THR A 92 -6.72 -11.31 -1.11
C THR A 92 -7.09 -12.76 -1.44
N VAL A 93 -6.96 -13.70 -0.49
CA VAL A 93 -7.43 -15.09 -0.67
C VAL A 93 -8.95 -15.14 -0.78
N GLU A 94 -9.67 -14.48 0.13
CA GLU A 94 -11.14 -14.45 0.15
C GLU A 94 -11.71 -13.80 -1.12
N TYR A 95 -11.02 -12.82 -1.71
CA TYR A 95 -11.38 -12.23 -3.00
C TYR A 95 -11.41 -13.25 -4.13
N HIS A 96 -10.75 -14.41 -4.02
CA HIS A 96 -10.82 -15.48 -5.03
C HIS A 96 -11.86 -16.57 -4.72
N ILE A 97 -12.58 -16.47 -3.60
CA ILE A 97 -13.62 -17.43 -3.21
C ILE A 97 -14.99 -16.97 -3.76
N ASN A 98 -15.59 -17.78 -4.63
CA ASN A 98 -16.85 -17.42 -5.29
C ASN A 98 -18.02 -17.21 -4.32
N GLU A 99 -18.08 -17.98 -3.24
CA GLU A 99 -19.11 -17.85 -2.21
C GLU A 99 -19.06 -16.49 -1.52
N ILE A 100 -17.85 -16.02 -1.18
CA ILE A 100 -17.63 -14.71 -0.57
C ILE A 100 -17.95 -13.58 -1.56
N LYS A 101 -17.64 -13.77 -2.85
CA LYS A 101 -18.04 -12.82 -3.91
C LYS A 101 -19.55 -12.71 -4.04
N ALA A 102 -20.27 -13.83 -3.93
CA ALA A 102 -21.72 -13.87 -4.05
C ALA A 102 -22.40 -13.24 -2.82
N ASN A 103 -21.90 -13.53 -1.62
CA ASN A 103 -22.40 -12.98 -0.38
C ASN A 103 -21.27 -12.88 0.65
N ASN A 104 -20.82 -11.65 0.93
CA ASN A 104 -19.71 -11.41 1.85
C ASN A 104 -20.22 -11.19 3.29
N PRO A 105 -20.08 -12.16 4.20
CA PRO A 105 -20.58 -12.05 5.57
C PRO A 105 -19.71 -11.14 6.46
N PHE A 106 -18.49 -10.80 6.04
CA PHE A 106 -17.52 -10.06 6.84
C PHE A 106 -17.69 -8.55 6.71
N ARG A 107 -18.29 -8.07 5.61
CA ARG A 107 -18.45 -6.64 5.34
C ARG A 107 -19.33 -5.97 6.40
N LYS A 108 -18.79 -4.95 7.08
CA LYS A 108 -19.58 -4.13 8.02
C LYS A 108 -20.48 -3.14 7.28
N PRO A 109 -21.59 -2.69 7.91
CA PRO A 109 -22.49 -1.69 7.32
C PRO A 109 -21.79 -0.37 6.97
N ARG A 110 -20.80 0.05 7.78
CA ARG A 110 -20.01 1.26 7.52
C ARG A 110 -18.60 0.88 7.12
N ILE A 111 -18.11 1.49 6.04
CA ILE A 111 -16.74 1.29 5.53
C ILE A 111 -15.70 1.60 6.61
N ILE A 112 -15.91 2.65 7.40
CA ILE A 112 -14.97 3.02 8.48
C ILE A 112 -14.77 1.90 9.50
N ASP A 113 -15.79 1.07 9.75
CA ASP A 113 -15.67 -0.03 10.70
C ASP A 113 -14.77 -1.14 10.15
N ASN A 114 -14.78 -1.37 8.82
CA ASN A 114 -13.81 -2.27 8.17
C ASN A 114 -12.38 -1.74 8.31
N PHE A 115 -12.17 -0.43 8.12
CA PHE A 115 -10.85 0.18 8.31
C PHE A 115 -10.37 0.11 9.75
N LYS A 116 -11.26 0.28 10.73
CA LYS A 116 -10.92 0.14 12.16
C LYS A 116 -10.47 -1.28 12.52
N GLU A 117 -10.94 -2.31 11.83
CA GLU A 117 -10.46 -3.67 12.05
C GLU A 117 -8.99 -3.86 11.65
N VAL A 118 -8.51 -3.09 10.68
CA VAL A 118 -7.12 -3.14 10.20
C VAL A 118 -6.23 -2.13 10.92
N PHE A 119 -6.65 -0.87 10.98
CA PHE A 119 -5.83 0.24 11.50
C PHE A 119 -6.04 0.52 12.99
N GLY A 120 -7.06 -0.10 13.60
CA GLY A 120 -7.45 0.15 14.98
C GLY A 120 -8.47 1.29 15.14
N PRO A 121 -9.03 1.44 16.36
CA PRO A 121 -10.09 2.41 16.64
C PRO A 121 -9.62 3.87 16.63
N GLU A 122 -8.34 4.11 16.95
CA GLU A 122 -7.77 5.44 17.09
C GLU A 122 -7.19 5.94 15.76
N ILE A 123 -7.96 6.78 15.06
CA ILE A 123 -7.62 7.34 13.73
C ILE A 123 -6.26 8.06 13.71
N LYS A 124 -5.88 8.72 14.81
CA LYS A 124 -4.58 9.41 14.93
C LYS A 124 -3.36 8.50 14.69
N TYR A 125 -3.51 7.19 14.88
CA TYR A 125 -2.43 6.23 14.63
C TYR A 125 -2.49 5.62 13.24
N TRP A 126 -3.51 5.87 12.41
CA TRP A 126 -3.65 5.20 11.11
C TRP A 126 -2.44 5.38 10.18
N PHE A 127 -1.78 6.52 10.27
CA PHE A 127 -0.57 6.80 9.50
C PHE A 127 0.73 6.54 10.29
N LEU A 128 0.66 6.38 11.61
CA LEU A 128 1.87 6.15 12.42
C LEU A 128 2.06 4.65 12.65
N PRO A 129 3.30 4.11 12.60
CA PRO A 129 3.57 2.72 12.95
C PRO A 129 3.61 2.54 14.49
N LEU A 130 2.55 3.01 15.16
CA LEU A 130 2.43 3.05 16.63
C LEU A 130 1.16 2.35 17.09
N GLY A 131 1.22 1.66 18.22
CA GLY A 131 0.06 1.07 18.91
C GLY A 131 -0.18 -0.40 18.61
N ASN A 132 -0.69 -1.12 19.61
CA ASN A 132 -0.91 -2.56 19.55
C ASN A 132 -2.18 -2.89 18.76
N VAL A 133 -2.04 -3.60 17.64
CA VAL A 133 -3.15 -4.12 16.82
C VAL A 133 -3.75 -5.40 17.45
N GLU A 134 -3.26 -5.85 18.60
CA GLU A 134 -3.62 -7.13 19.24
C GLU A 134 -5.10 -7.24 19.68
N LYS A 135 -5.91 -6.19 19.61
CA LYS A 135 -7.26 -6.16 20.21
C LYS A 135 -8.44 -6.31 19.25
N SER A 136 -8.26 -6.54 17.94
CA SER A 136 -9.38 -6.97 17.09
C SER A 136 -9.53 -8.49 17.19
N ALA A 137 -10.24 -8.94 18.23
CA ALA A 137 -10.71 -10.31 18.33
C ALA A 137 -11.60 -10.61 17.11
N PHE A 138 -11.07 -11.38 16.16
CA PHE A 138 -11.84 -11.92 15.06
C PHE A 138 -12.37 -13.30 15.45
N PRO A 139 -13.69 -13.51 15.50
CA PRO A 139 -14.28 -14.86 15.47
C PRO A 139 -14.27 -15.36 14.02
N ARG A 140 -13.10 -15.41 13.37
CA ARG A 140 -12.96 -16.03 12.02
C ARG A 140 -12.58 -17.52 12.11
N THR A 141 -12.45 -18.05 13.33
CA THR A 141 -12.18 -19.47 13.59
C THR A 141 -13.38 -20.38 13.31
N ASP A 142 -14.59 -19.81 13.27
CA ASP A 142 -15.83 -20.57 13.40
C ASP A 142 -16.41 -21.03 12.05
N LEU A 143 -15.76 -20.67 10.93
CA LEU A 143 -16.24 -20.96 9.57
C LEU A 143 -15.42 -22.03 8.82
N PHE A 144 -14.38 -22.56 9.45
CA PHE A 144 -13.53 -23.62 8.88
C PHE A 144 -13.44 -24.87 9.76
N GLU A 145 -14.29 -24.99 10.78
CA GLU A 145 -14.54 -26.26 11.48
C GLU A 145 -15.66 -27.03 10.74
N VAL A 146 -15.30 -27.68 9.64
CA VAL A 146 -16.04 -28.80 9.04
C VAL A 146 -15.05 -29.92 8.78
#